data_AF-A0A7S2Z2X1-F1
#
_entry.id   AF-A0A7S2Z2X1-F1
#
_cell.length_a   1.000
_cell.length_b   1.000
_cell.length_c   1.000
_cell.angle_alpha   90.00
_cell.angle_beta   90.00
_cell.angle_gamma   90.00
#
_symmetry.space_group_name_H-M   'P 1'
#
loop_
_entity.id
_entity.type
_entity.pdbx_description
1 polymer ?
#
loop_
_entity_poly.entity_id
_entity_poly.type
_entity_poly.pdbx_seq_one_letter_code
_entity_poly.pdbx_strand_id
1 'polypeptide(L)'
;PMQEGDGLPVYVSKIADMCKANRQSLEVSYTDLSTAAPAIALWLSDCPVPMLALMHEVAKDVTLHLFPEYSSVKESVFVRIVEFPLVDALRDIRQSHLHQLVRTTGVVTRRTGVFPQLQEVCFTCEKCGFVMGPFHQSTNEEVRPGACPNCQSKGPFALNVEGTVYRNYQKITLQESPGKVPAGRLPRTKEIILLHDLIDCARPGEEIDVTGVYEYSFDAGLHAKQGFPVFHTLLEANSVTKKGDAYAAFALSDDDRTQINTLSRDPRIGKRIIKSIAPSIYGHENIKTGIALSLFGGQEKHVKGGGKHRVRGDINMLLLGDPGMAKSQFLKYIEQTSERSVYTTGKGASAVGLT
;
A
#
# COMPACT_ATOMS: atom_id res chain seq x y z
N PRO A 1 -18.20 -17.88 12.81
CA PRO A 1 -18.85 -16.62 12.36
C PRO A 1 -18.51 -15.50 13.34
N MET A 2 -17.38 -14.83 13.13
CA MET A 2 -17.01 -13.68 13.93
C MET A 2 -17.91 -12.51 13.56
N GLN A 3 -18.61 -11.99 14.56
CA GLN A 3 -19.52 -10.85 14.47
C GLN A 3 -18.80 -9.65 15.06
N GLU A 4 -18.79 -8.53 14.35
CA GLU A 4 -18.56 -7.21 14.97
C GLU A 4 -19.75 -6.88 15.90
N GLY A 5 -19.60 -5.87 16.76
CA GLY A 5 -20.55 -5.51 17.84
C GLY A 5 -22.04 -5.40 17.46
N ASP A 6 -22.34 -5.28 16.17
CA ASP A 6 -23.70 -5.24 15.59
C ASP A 6 -24.27 -6.60 15.13
N GLY A 7 -23.59 -7.72 15.36
CA GLY A 7 -24.09 -9.06 15.00
C GLY A 7 -24.02 -9.41 13.50
N LEU A 8 -23.51 -8.48 12.66
CA LEU A 8 -23.29 -8.69 11.23
C LEU A 8 -21.93 -9.35 10.96
N PRO A 9 -21.79 -10.18 9.90
CA PRO A 9 -20.51 -10.75 9.52
C PRO A 9 -19.56 -9.65 9.04
N VAL A 10 -18.36 -9.57 9.61
CA VAL A 10 -17.32 -8.55 9.32
C VAL A 10 -17.03 -8.39 7.82
N TYR A 11 -17.03 -9.49 7.08
CA TYR A 11 -16.74 -9.45 5.64
C TYR A 11 -17.91 -8.89 4.81
N VAL A 12 -19.15 -9.00 5.30
CA VAL A 12 -20.32 -8.43 4.61
C VAL A 12 -20.34 -6.91 4.76
N SER A 13 -20.00 -6.38 5.94
CA SER A 13 -19.85 -4.93 6.13
C SER A 13 -18.71 -4.38 5.27
N LYS A 14 -17.56 -5.05 5.24
CA LYS A 14 -16.42 -4.67 4.36
C LYS A 14 -16.79 -4.65 2.87
N ILE A 15 -17.53 -5.65 2.38
CA ILE A 15 -18.01 -5.65 0.99
C ILE A 15 -18.97 -4.49 0.75
N ALA A 16 -19.91 -4.23 1.67
CA ALA A 16 -20.84 -3.12 1.54
C ALA A 16 -20.10 -1.77 1.49
N ASP A 17 -19.08 -1.57 2.31
CA ASP A 17 -18.31 -0.33 2.35
C ASP A 17 -17.40 -0.18 1.11
N MET A 18 -16.85 -1.29 0.60
CA MET A 18 -16.16 -1.31 -0.69
C MET A 18 -17.08 -0.85 -1.83
N CYS A 19 -18.30 -1.42 -1.89
CA CYS A 19 -19.29 -1.06 -2.91
C CYS A 19 -19.76 0.39 -2.79
N LYS A 20 -20.06 0.89 -1.57
CA LYS A 20 -20.41 2.30 -1.34
C LYS A 20 -19.31 3.27 -1.81
N ALA A 21 -18.05 2.88 -1.62
CA ALA A 21 -16.91 3.68 -2.01
C ALA A 21 -16.50 3.52 -3.49
N ASN A 22 -17.22 2.69 -4.28
CA ASN A 22 -16.87 2.32 -5.66
C ASN A 22 -15.42 1.80 -5.80
N ARG A 23 -14.89 1.17 -4.75
CA ARG A 23 -13.57 0.54 -4.76
C ARG A 23 -13.68 -0.88 -5.29
N GLN A 24 -12.57 -1.42 -5.81
CA GLN A 24 -12.47 -2.78 -6.35
C GLN A 24 -11.60 -3.69 -5.48
N SER A 25 -11.26 -3.26 -4.27
CA SER A 25 -10.25 -3.88 -3.41
C SER A 25 -10.93 -4.34 -2.12
N LEU A 26 -10.94 -5.65 -1.88
CA LEU A 26 -11.48 -6.25 -0.66
C LEU A 26 -10.35 -6.69 0.25
N GLU A 27 -10.24 -6.08 1.42
CA GLU A 27 -9.21 -6.42 2.41
C GLU A 27 -9.61 -7.65 3.24
N VAL A 28 -8.78 -8.69 3.17
CA VAL A 28 -8.96 -9.95 3.90
C VAL A 28 -7.80 -10.16 4.84
N SER A 29 -8.10 -10.35 6.13
CA SER A 29 -7.06 -10.63 7.11
C SER A 29 -6.60 -12.08 7.01
N TYR A 30 -5.29 -12.27 6.97
CA TYR A 30 -4.69 -13.61 7.01
C TYR A 30 -4.94 -14.29 8.37
N THR A 31 -5.02 -13.52 9.47
CA THR A 31 -5.27 -14.08 10.81
C THR A 31 -6.67 -14.68 10.89
N ASP A 32 -7.68 -13.97 10.38
CA ASP A 32 -9.04 -14.48 10.25
C ASP A 32 -9.11 -15.74 9.36
N LEU A 33 -8.40 -15.72 8.22
CA LEU A 33 -8.37 -16.88 7.32
C LEU A 33 -7.72 -18.09 8.00
N SER A 34 -6.64 -17.87 8.75
CA SER A 34 -5.93 -18.95 9.47
C SER A 34 -6.78 -19.59 10.57
N THR A 35 -7.64 -18.82 11.23
CA THR A 35 -8.51 -19.32 12.29
C THR A 35 -9.74 -20.04 11.74
N ALA A 36 -10.32 -19.53 10.66
CA ALA A 36 -11.52 -20.11 10.04
C ALA A 36 -11.19 -21.32 9.15
N ALA A 37 -10.14 -21.23 8.34
CA ALA A 37 -9.77 -22.23 7.33
C ALA A 37 -8.23 -22.33 7.18
N PRO A 38 -7.53 -23.02 8.11
CA PRO A 38 -6.07 -23.08 8.13
C PRO A 38 -5.47 -23.73 6.86
N ALA A 39 -6.19 -24.65 6.22
CA ALA A 39 -5.74 -25.27 4.97
C ALA A 39 -5.61 -24.25 3.82
N ILE A 40 -6.58 -23.34 3.69
CA ILE A 40 -6.56 -22.30 2.66
C ILE A 40 -5.46 -21.29 2.96
N ALA A 41 -5.26 -20.93 4.24
CA ALA A 41 -4.19 -20.03 4.65
C ALA A 41 -2.79 -20.58 4.31
N LEU A 42 -2.58 -21.90 4.46
CA LEU A 42 -1.33 -22.57 4.09
C LEU A 42 -1.14 -22.59 2.56
N TRP A 43 -2.18 -22.93 1.80
CA TRP A 43 -2.09 -22.92 0.34
C TRP A 43 -1.87 -21.50 -0.22
N LEU A 44 -2.44 -20.49 0.43
CA LEU A 44 -2.22 -19.09 0.08
C LEU A 44 -0.77 -18.66 0.33
N SER A 45 -0.09 -19.15 1.38
CA SER A 45 1.32 -18.84 1.61
C SER A 45 2.23 -19.54 0.60
N ASP A 46 1.95 -20.80 0.29
CA ASP A 46 2.82 -21.65 -0.54
C ASP A 46 2.60 -21.45 -2.04
N CYS A 47 1.36 -21.22 -2.46
CA CYS A 47 0.97 -21.04 -3.86
C CYS A 47 -0.07 -19.91 -4.02
N PRO A 48 0.32 -18.65 -3.77
CA PRO A 48 -0.57 -17.49 -3.80
C PRO A 48 -1.20 -17.21 -5.16
N VAL A 49 -0.49 -17.39 -6.28
CA VAL A 49 -0.98 -16.98 -7.61
C VAL A 49 -2.31 -17.64 -7.99
N PRO A 50 -2.43 -18.98 -8.03
CA PRO A 50 -3.72 -19.62 -8.33
C PRO A 50 -4.74 -19.41 -7.20
N MET A 51 -4.30 -19.33 -5.94
CA MET A 51 -5.20 -19.13 -4.82
C MET A 51 -5.87 -17.74 -4.87
N LEU A 52 -5.09 -16.69 -5.13
CA LEU A 52 -5.61 -15.34 -5.28
C LEU A 52 -6.56 -15.23 -6.47
N ALA A 53 -6.27 -15.89 -7.60
CA ALA A 53 -7.18 -15.94 -8.74
C ALA A 53 -8.55 -16.51 -8.36
N LEU A 54 -8.59 -17.65 -7.65
CA LEU A 54 -9.83 -18.25 -7.13
C LEU A 54 -10.52 -17.33 -6.11
N MET A 55 -9.75 -16.71 -5.21
CA MET A 55 -10.30 -15.79 -4.23
C MET A 55 -10.92 -14.54 -4.89
N HIS A 56 -10.34 -14.04 -5.99
CA HIS A 56 -10.90 -12.92 -6.75
C HIS A 56 -12.23 -13.30 -7.41
N GLU A 57 -12.32 -14.49 -7.99
CA GLU A 57 -13.55 -15.02 -8.59
C GLU A 57 -14.66 -15.16 -7.53
N VAL A 58 -14.36 -15.82 -6.41
CA VAL A 58 -15.32 -15.98 -5.29
C VAL A 58 -15.73 -14.63 -4.71
N ALA A 59 -14.79 -13.69 -4.52
CA ALA A 59 -15.10 -12.37 -4.03
C ALA A 59 -16.03 -11.60 -4.98
N LYS A 60 -15.81 -11.72 -6.29
CA LYS A 60 -16.69 -11.13 -7.30
C LYS A 60 -18.09 -11.74 -7.22
N ASP A 61 -18.21 -13.06 -7.21
CA ASP A 61 -19.52 -13.74 -7.16
C ASP A 61 -20.31 -13.36 -5.91
N VAL A 62 -19.66 -13.37 -4.74
CA VAL A 62 -20.31 -12.96 -3.48
C VAL A 62 -20.71 -11.48 -3.52
N THR A 63 -19.86 -10.61 -4.09
CA THR A 63 -20.18 -9.18 -4.23
C THR A 63 -21.39 -8.97 -5.13
N LEU A 64 -21.49 -9.69 -6.25
CA LEU A 64 -22.62 -9.62 -7.18
C LEU A 64 -23.89 -10.22 -6.60
N HIS A 65 -23.79 -11.25 -5.77
CA HIS A 65 -24.94 -11.79 -5.04
C HIS A 65 -25.54 -10.79 -4.04
N LEU A 66 -24.69 -10.00 -3.36
CA LEU A 66 -25.12 -8.96 -2.43
C LEU A 66 -25.57 -7.68 -3.16
N PHE A 67 -24.86 -7.30 -4.22
CA PHE A 67 -25.06 -6.07 -4.98
C PHE A 67 -25.04 -6.37 -6.50
N PRO A 68 -26.17 -6.78 -7.09
CA PRO A 68 -26.24 -7.16 -8.50
C PRO A 68 -25.81 -6.05 -9.48
N GLU A 69 -26.08 -4.79 -9.13
CA GLU A 69 -25.77 -3.62 -9.97
C GLU A 69 -24.27 -3.27 -9.98
N TYR A 70 -23.46 -3.85 -9.09
CA TYR A 70 -22.04 -3.54 -8.98
C TYR A 70 -21.25 -3.90 -10.26
N SER A 71 -21.71 -4.89 -11.03
CA SER A 71 -21.11 -5.28 -12.31
C SER A 71 -21.06 -4.14 -13.33
N SER A 72 -21.93 -3.13 -13.23
CA SER A 72 -21.93 -1.97 -14.12
C SER A 72 -20.89 -0.92 -13.73
N VAL A 73 -20.38 -0.96 -12.49
CA VAL A 73 -19.37 -0.02 -11.98
C VAL A 73 -17.97 -0.56 -12.19
N LYS A 74 -17.75 -1.83 -11.81
CA LYS A 74 -16.46 -2.53 -11.93
C LYS A 74 -16.68 -3.98 -12.34
N GLU A 75 -15.85 -4.45 -13.27
CA GLU A 75 -15.92 -5.82 -13.78
C GLU A 75 -15.21 -6.84 -12.90
N SER A 76 -14.26 -6.39 -12.07
CA SER A 76 -13.41 -7.26 -11.25
C SER A 76 -13.29 -6.74 -9.82
N VAL A 77 -13.11 -7.67 -8.88
CA VAL A 77 -12.85 -7.42 -7.47
C VAL A 77 -11.55 -8.14 -7.10
N PHE A 78 -10.62 -7.42 -6.51
CA PHE A 78 -9.31 -7.93 -6.09
C PHE A 78 -9.26 -8.10 -4.58
N VAL A 79 -8.85 -9.28 -4.14
CA VAL A 79 -8.66 -9.61 -2.73
C VAL A 79 -7.26 -9.20 -2.28
N ARG A 80 -7.19 -8.32 -1.29
CA ARG A 80 -5.98 -7.75 -0.73
C ARG A 80 -5.71 -8.42 0.62
N ILE A 81 -4.63 -9.20 0.71
CA ILE A 81 -4.29 -9.90 1.96
C ILE A 81 -3.58 -8.94 2.90
N VAL A 82 -4.13 -8.76 4.09
CA VAL A 82 -3.55 -7.95 5.18
C VAL A 82 -3.15 -8.83 6.36
N GLU A 83 -2.33 -8.30 7.26
CA GLU A 83 -1.91 -8.99 8.50
C GLU A 83 -1.19 -10.34 8.30
N PHE A 84 -0.44 -10.50 7.21
CA PHE A 84 0.40 -11.69 7.03
C PHE A 84 1.44 -11.80 8.17
N PRO A 85 1.53 -12.92 8.91
CA PRO A 85 2.20 -12.96 10.21
C PRO A 85 3.73 -12.86 10.13
N LEU A 86 4.33 -13.32 9.03
CA LEU A 86 5.77 -13.30 8.84
C LEU A 86 6.18 -11.99 8.17
N VAL A 87 7.23 -11.33 8.68
CA VAL A 87 7.79 -10.11 8.08
C VAL A 87 9.26 -10.35 7.78
N ASP A 88 9.58 -10.48 6.49
CA ASP A 88 10.94 -10.72 6.03
C ASP A 88 11.65 -9.40 5.74
N ALA A 89 12.93 -9.32 6.10
CA ALA A 89 13.76 -8.21 5.65
C ALA A 89 14.11 -8.37 4.17
N LEU A 90 14.19 -7.27 3.42
CA LEU A 90 14.56 -7.30 1.99
C LEU A 90 15.89 -8.04 1.72
N ARG A 91 16.83 -7.99 2.65
CA ARG A 91 18.10 -8.72 2.57
C ARG A 91 17.99 -10.21 2.80
N ASP A 92 16.94 -10.71 3.42
CA ASP A 92 16.78 -12.13 3.78
C ASP A 92 15.99 -12.92 2.74
N ILE A 93 15.36 -12.23 1.77
CA ILE A 93 14.71 -12.86 0.63
C ILE A 93 15.73 -13.64 -0.20
N ARG A 94 15.47 -14.93 -0.37
CA ARG A 94 16.29 -15.95 -1.08
C ARG A 94 15.42 -16.76 -2.04
N GLN A 95 16.05 -17.62 -2.84
CA GLN A 95 15.39 -18.55 -3.75
C GLN A 95 14.30 -19.43 -3.13
N SER A 96 14.36 -19.69 -1.81
CA SER A 96 13.32 -20.45 -1.11
C SER A 96 11.94 -19.78 -1.11
N HIS A 97 11.90 -18.46 -1.28
CA HIS A 97 10.67 -17.67 -1.27
C HIS A 97 10.07 -17.53 -2.67
N LEU A 98 10.68 -18.14 -3.70
CA LEU A 98 10.22 -18.04 -5.07
C LEU A 98 8.80 -18.57 -5.19
N HIS A 99 7.92 -17.80 -5.81
CA HIS A 99 6.49 -18.07 -5.96
C HIS A 99 5.70 -18.16 -4.64
N GLN A 100 6.27 -17.77 -3.51
CA GLN A 100 5.58 -17.73 -2.22
C GLN A 100 5.10 -16.31 -1.88
N LEU A 101 4.15 -16.23 -0.96
CA LEU A 101 3.67 -14.95 -0.42
C LEU A 101 4.68 -14.41 0.60
N VAL A 102 5.18 -13.21 0.37
CA VAL A 102 6.17 -12.53 1.21
C VAL A 102 5.63 -11.19 1.65
N ARG A 103 5.81 -10.85 2.93
CA ARG A 103 5.57 -9.51 3.46
C ARG A 103 6.89 -8.86 3.84
N THR A 104 7.17 -7.67 3.32
CA THR A 104 8.41 -6.95 3.59
C THR A 104 8.17 -5.46 3.79
N THR A 105 9.02 -4.83 4.59
CA THR A 105 8.93 -3.39 4.91
C THR A 105 10.12 -2.64 4.34
N GLY A 106 9.89 -1.43 3.83
CA GLY A 106 10.97 -0.57 3.38
C GLY A 106 10.50 0.84 3.02
N VAL A 107 11.43 1.66 2.57
CA VAL A 107 11.19 3.04 2.13
C VAL A 107 11.17 3.09 0.61
N VAL A 108 10.16 3.73 0.04
CA VAL A 108 10.07 3.92 -1.41
C VAL A 108 11.10 4.96 -1.83
N THR A 109 11.97 4.61 -2.78
CA THR A 109 13.02 5.52 -3.27
C THR A 109 12.71 6.10 -4.64
N ARG A 110 12.15 5.29 -5.53
CA ARG A 110 11.82 5.65 -6.90
C ARG A 110 10.46 5.09 -7.25
N ARG A 111 9.73 5.85 -8.06
CA ARG A 111 8.42 5.49 -8.62
C ARG A 111 8.43 5.87 -10.09
N THR A 112 8.02 4.96 -10.97
CA THR A 112 7.83 5.26 -12.39
C THR A 112 6.51 5.99 -12.62
N GLY A 113 6.30 6.53 -13.83
CA GLY A 113 4.96 6.90 -14.28
C GLY A 113 4.00 5.70 -14.27
N VAL A 114 2.70 5.98 -14.39
CA VAL A 114 1.68 4.96 -14.61
C VAL A 114 1.64 4.68 -16.11
N PHE A 115 1.79 3.41 -16.48
CA PHE A 115 1.76 2.96 -17.87
C PHE A 115 0.61 1.97 -18.08
N PRO A 116 -0.08 2.00 -19.24
CA PRO A 116 -0.99 0.93 -19.61
C PRO A 116 -0.19 -0.29 -20.07
N GLN A 117 -0.41 -1.43 -19.41
CA GLN A 117 0.11 -2.74 -19.82
C GLN A 117 -1.02 -3.54 -20.47
N LEU A 118 -0.69 -4.30 -21.50
CA LEU A 118 -1.63 -5.23 -22.14
C LEU A 118 -1.99 -6.36 -21.15
N GLN A 119 -3.29 -6.64 -20.99
CA GLN A 119 -3.79 -7.77 -20.18
C GLN A 119 -4.35 -8.86 -21.08
N GLU A 120 -5.29 -8.50 -21.96
CA GLU A 120 -5.83 -9.39 -22.98
C GLU A 120 -5.52 -8.80 -24.34
N VAL A 121 -4.85 -9.58 -25.18
CA VAL A 121 -4.36 -9.14 -26.48
C VAL A 121 -5.07 -9.88 -27.59
N CYS A 122 -5.65 -9.11 -28.50
CA CYS A 122 -6.14 -9.61 -29.77
C CYS A 122 -5.17 -9.18 -30.88
N PHE A 123 -4.94 -10.07 -31.84
CA PHE A 123 -4.11 -9.82 -33.00
C PHE A 123 -4.92 -9.99 -34.28
N THR A 124 -4.80 -9.07 -35.22
CA THR A 124 -5.39 -9.20 -36.55
C THR A 124 -4.34 -9.74 -37.51
N CYS A 125 -4.67 -10.82 -38.22
CA CYS A 125 -3.82 -11.34 -39.28
C CYS A 125 -3.92 -10.44 -40.52
N GLU A 126 -2.80 -9.85 -40.95
CA GLU A 126 -2.80 -8.93 -42.10
C GLU A 126 -3.09 -9.63 -43.44
N LYS A 127 -2.87 -10.95 -43.53
CA LYS A 127 -3.10 -11.72 -44.76
C LYS A 127 -4.56 -12.07 -45.03
N CYS A 128 -5.34 -12.30 -43.97
CA CYS A 128 -6.72 -12.76 -44.11
C CYS A 128 -7.75 -11.91 -43.34
N GLY A 129 -7.30 -10.89 -42.61
CA GLY A 129 -8.16 -10.00 -41.81
C GLY A 129 -8.76 -10.67 -40.57
N PHE A 130 -8.42 -11.93 -40.28
CA PHE A 130 -8.99 -12.67 -39.15
C PHE A 130 -8.42 -12.17 -37.81
N VAL A 131 -9.30 -11.88 -36.85
CA VAL A 131 -8.94 -11.50 -35.48
C VAL A 131 -8.73 -12.76 -34.65
N MET A 132 -7.53 -12.90 -34.11
CA MET A 132 -7.10 -13.96 -33.23
C MET A 132 -7.07 -13.45 -31.79
N GLY A 133 -7.54 -14.25 -30.85
CA GLY A 133 -7.55 -13.91 -29.43
C GLY A 133 -8.88 -14.27 -28.78
N PRO A 134 -9.07 -13.87 -27.51
CA PRO A 134 -8.12 -13.12 -26.67
C PRO A 134 -6.98 -14.00 -26.14
N PHE A 135 -5.75 -13.47 -26.16
CA PHE A 135 -4.59 -14.08 -25.51
C PHE A 135 -4.29 -13.36 -24.19
N HIS A 136 -4.14 -14.09 -23.09
CA HIS A 136 -3.77 -13.48 -21.81
C HIS A 136 -2.26 -13.21 -21.76
N GLN A 137 -1.89 -11.95 -21.59
CA GLN A 137 -0.50 -11.54 -21.48
C GLN A 137 0.00 -11.78 -20.05
N SER A 138 1.02 -12.62 -19.89
CA SER A 138 1.72 -12.75 -18.61
C SER A 138 2.59 -11.51 -18.35
N THR A 139 2.82 -11.17 -17.09
CA THR A 139 3.64 -10.00 -16.71
C THR A 139 5.07 -10.07 -17.27
N ASN A 140 5.57 -11.29 -17.52
CA ASN A 140 6.99 -11.56 -17.75
C ASN A 140 7.33 -11.97 -19.20
N GLU A 141 6.35 -12.30 -20.05
CA GLU A 141 6.61 -12.75 -21.42
C GLU A 141 5.66 -12.12 -22.45
N GLU A 142 6.21 -11.75 -23.61
CA GLU A 142 5.41 -11.24 -24.72
C GLU A 142 4.72 -12.40 -25.44
N VAL A 143 3.38 -12.43 -25.40
CA VAL A 143 2.63 -13.46 -26.12
C VAL A 143 2.67 -13.16 -27.61
N ARG A 144 3.28 -14.08 -28.38
CA ARG A 144 3.31 -14.00 -29.84
C ARG A 144 2.49 -15.15 -30.42
N PRO A 145 1.47 -14.88 -31.25
CA PRO A 145 0.70 -15.93 -31.89
C PRO A 145 1.58 -16.73 -32.87
N GLY A 146 1.47 -18.06 -32.84
CA GLY A 146 2.29 -18.93 -33.67
C GLY A 146 1.85 -19.00 -35.14
N ALA A 147 0.58 -19.36 -35.38
CA ALA A 147 0.01 -19.46 -36.72
C ALA A 147 -1.46 -19.03 -36.72
N CYS A 148 -1.91 -18.42 -37.82
CA CYS A 148 -3.30 -18.04 -37.98
C CYS A 148 -4.21 -19.28 -38.10
N PRO A 149 -5.31 -19.40 -37.33
CA PRO A 149 -6.25 -20.52 -37.45
C PRO A 149 -6.89 -20.60 -38.84
N ASN A 150 -7.18 -19.44 -39.45
CA ASN A 150 -7.88 -19.35 -40.73
C ASN A 150 -6.97 -19.65 -41.94
N CYS A 151 -5.82 -18.97 -42.06
CA CYS A 151 -4.96 -19.08 -43.24
C CYS A 151 -3.67 -19.89 -43.01
N GLN A 152 -3.45 -20.44 -41.82
CA GLN A 152 -2.25 -21.17 -41.39
C GLN A 152 -0.92 -20.43 -41.59
N SER A 153 -0.97 -19.14 -41.91
CA SER A 153 0.21 -18.31 -42.09
C SER A 153 0.85 -18.00 -40.72
N LYS A 154 2.18 -17.93 -40.69
CA LYS A 154 2.97 -17.57 -39.50
C LYS A 154 3.13 -16.06 -39.30
N GLY A 155 2.27 -15.25 -39.92
CA GLY A 155 2.31 -13.78 -39.85
C GLY A 155 2.48 -13.11 -41.22
N PRO A 156 2.49 -11.75 -41.25
CA PRO A 156 2.52 -10.83 -40.11
C PRO A 156 1.18 -10.68 -39.35
N PHE A 157 1.29 -10.34 -38.07
CA PHE A 157 0.17 -10.11 -37.15
C PHE A 157 0.27 -8.69 -36.58
N ALA A 158 -0.81 -7.92 -36.67
CA ALA A 158 -0.91 -6.58 -36.10
C ALA A 158 -1.72 -6.63 -34.79
N LEU A 159 -1.37 -5.80 -33.82
CA LEU A 159 -2.13 -5.68 -32.57
C LEU A 159 -3.50 -5.02 -32.85
N ASN A 160 -4.58 -5.66 -32.42
CA ASN A 160 -5.92 -5.11 -32.56
C ASN A 160 -6.30 -4.29 -31.32
N VAL A 161 -6.18 -2.97 -31.41
CA VAL A 161 -6.43 -2.03 -30.32
C VAL A 161 -7.88 -2.11 -29.79
N GLU A 162 -8.85 -2.42 -30.66
CA GLU A 162 -10.27 -2.45 -30.29
C GLU A 162 -10.62 -3.65 -29.41
N GLY A 163 -9.95 -4.78 -29.64
CA GLY A 163 -10.16 -6.03 -28.89
C GLY A 163 -9.17 -6.23 -27.74
N THR A 164 -8.24 -5.29 -27.52
CA THR A 164 -7.24 -5.40 -26.45
C THR A 164 -7.70 -4.71 -25.17
N VAL A 165 -7.62 -5.42 -24.05
CA VAL A 165 -7.87 -4.85 -22.72
C VAL A 165 -6.54 -4.47 -22.08
N TYR A 166 -6.48 -3.24 -21.58
CA TYR A 166 -5.32 -2.69 -20.87
C TYR A 166 -5.55 -2.67 -19.37
N ARG A 167 -4.47 -2.87 -18.60
CA ARG A 167 -4.43 -2.67 -17.15
C ARG A 167 -3.37 -1.65 -16.77
N ASN A 168 -3.57 -0.96 -15.66
CA ASN A 168 -2.55 -0.05 -15.15
C ASN A 168 -1.36 -0.81 -14.57
N TYR A 169 -0.17 -0.33 -14.89
CA TYR A 169 1.10 -0.86 -14.44
C TYR A 169 1.96 0.27 -13.89
N GLN A 170 2.55 0.03 -12.72
CA GLN A 170 3.49 0.93 -12.11
C GLN A 170 4.59 0.16 -11.40
N LYS A 171 5.82 0.67 -11.47
CA LYS A 171 6.98 0.07 -10.83
C LYS A 171 7.52 1.01 -9.76
N ILE A 172 7.80 0.46 -8.58
CA ILE A 172 8.45 1.18 -7.48
C ILE A 172 9.72 0.45 -7.05
N THR A 173 10.70 1.20 -6.56
CA THR A 173 11.92 0.65 -5.96
C THR A 173 11.85 0.83 -4.46
N LEU A 174 11.75 -0.30 -3.74
CA LEU A 174 11.75 -0.35 -2.29
C LEU A 174 13.18 -0.54 -1.78
N GLN A 175 13.58 0.26 -0.82
CA GLN A 175 14.87 0.17 -0.14
C GLN A 175 14.68 -0.20 1.34
N GLU A 176 15.65 -0.90 1.93
CA GLU A 176 15.66 -1.14 3.37
C GLU A 176 15.58 0.17 4.17
N SER A 177 14.75 0.19 5.21
CA SER A 177 14.65 1.33 6.13
C SER A 177 16.02 1.56 6.81
N PRO A 178 16.57 2.79 6.78
CA PRO A 178 17.92 3.07 7.28
C PRO A 178 18.17 2.59 8.72
N GLY A 179 17.15 2.63 9.58
CA GLY A 179 17.25 2.17 10.97
C GLY A 179 17.36 0.64 11.15
N LYS A 180 16.99 -0.16 10.15
CA LYS A 180 17.11 -1.63 10.17
C LYS A 180 18.37 -2.15 9.47
N VAL A 181 19.13 -1.28 8.80
CA VAL A 181 20.32 -1.68 8.06
C VAL A 181 21.48 -1.95 9.04
N PRO A 182 22.17 -3.10 8.96
CA PRO A 182 23.34 -3.36 9.78
C PRO A 182 24.43 -2.31 9.56
N ALA A 183 25.03 -1.84 10.66
CA ALA A 183 26.07 -0.81 10.62
C ALA A 183 27.21 -1.17 9.66
N GLY A 184 27.59 -0.22 8.80
CA GLY A 184 28.68 -0.39 7.83
C GLY A 184 28.32 -1.18 6.56
N ARG A 185 27.07 -1.64 6.40
CA ARG A 185 26.62 -2.29 5.16
C ARG A 185 25.77 -1.36 4.30
N LEU A 186 25.84 -1.58 2.99
CA LEU A 186 24.97 -0.88 2.04
C LEU A 186 23.53 -1.43 2.13
N PRO A 187 22.52 -0.55 2.10
CA PRO A 187 21.12 -0.96 2.04
C PRO A 187 20.83 -1.67 0.72
N ARG A 188 20.02 -2.73 0.77
CA ARG A 188 19.57 -3.42 -0.44
C ARG A 188 18.27 -2.80 -0.96
N THR A 189 18.05 -2.95 -2.26
CA THR A 189 16.83 -2.53 -2.95
C THR A 189 16.18 -3.71 -3.66
N LYS A 190 14.86 -3.65 -3.81
CA LYS A 190 14.06 -4.56 -4.64
C LYS A 190 13.04 -3.77 -5.44
N GLU A 191 12.71 -4.31 -6.60
CA GLU A 191 11.70 -3.75 -7.47
C GLU A 191 10.35 -4.40 -7.17
N ILE A 192 9.32 -3.57 -7.07
CA ILE A 192 7.96 -3.99 -6.78
C ILE A 192 7.06 -3.50 -7.91
N ILE A 193 6.20 -4.40 -8.39
CA ILE A 193 5.19 -4.13 -9.40
C ILE A 193 3.86 -3.88 -8.70
N LEU A 194 3.22 -2.77 -9.03
CA LEU A 194 1.89 -2.39 -8.60
C LEU A 194 0.95 -2.48 -9.81
N LEU A 195 -0.16 -3.19 -9.65
CA LEU A 195 -1.15 -3.41 -10.70
C LEU A 195 -2.52 -2.86 -10.30
N HIS A 196 -3.35 -2.56 -11.30
CA HIS A 196 -4.77 -2.22 -11.13
C HIS A 196 -5.01 -1.01 -10.20
N ASP A 197 -5.62 -1.22 -9.03
CA ASP A 197 -5.96 -0.23 -7.99
C ASP A 197 -4.79 0.15 -7.10
N LEU A 198 -3.70 -0.62 -7.09
CA LEU A 198 -2.54 -0.34 -6.23
C LEU A 198 -1.64 0.78 -6.79
N ILE A 199 -1.94 1.32 -7.96
CA ILE A 199 -1.19 2.43 -8.53
C ILE A 199 -1.34 3.70 -7.69
N ASP A 200 -0.30 4.53 -7.68
CA ASP A 200 -0.26 5.79 -6.89
C ASP A 200 -0.51 5.63 -5.39
N CYS A 201 -0.40 4.41 -4.87
CA CYS A 201 -0.62 4.18 -3.44
C CYS A 201 0.50 4.82 -2.62
N ALA A 202 1.77 4.71 -3.05
CA ALA A 202 2.94 5.12 -2.27
C ALA A 202 3.78 6.19 -2.97
N ARG A 203 4.33 7.12 -2.20
CA ARG A 203 5.21 8.21 -2.67
C ARG A 203 6.66 7.97 -2.27
N PRO A 204 7.64 8.46 -3.06
CA PRO A 204 9.04 8.43 -2.66
C PRO A 204 9.25 9.11 -1.29
N GLY A 205 9.98 8.43 -0.40
CA GLY A 205 10.22 8.83 0.99
C GLY A 205 9.28 8.18 2.00
N GLU A 206 8.15 7.61 1.58
CA GLU A 206 7.21 6.94 2.49
C GLU A 206 7.73 5.54 2.88
N GLU A 207 7.55 5.18 4.15
CA GLU A 207 7.79 3.82 4.64
C GLU A 207 6.51 2.98 4.49
N ILE A 208 6.63 1.90 3.72
CA ILE A 208 5.52 1.02 3.37
C ILE A 208 5.82 -0.41 3.79
N ASP A 209 4.76 -1.16 4.03
CA ASP A 209 4.73 -2.59 4.24
C ASP A 209 3.95 -3.23 3.09
N VAL A 210 4.63 -4.09 2.34
CA VAL A 210 4.14 -4.67 1.10
C VAL A 210 4.02 -6.17 1.30
N THR A 211 2.82 -6.69 1.05
CA THR A 211 2.58 -8.13 0.92
C THR A 211 2.44 -8.46 -0.56
N GLY A 212 3.20 -9.41 -1.07
CA GLY A 212 3.23 -9.73 -2.49
C GLY A 212 3.85 -11.07 -2.81
N VAL A 213 3.76 -11.48 -4.07
CA VAL A 213 4.33 -12.73 -4.56
C VAL A 213 5.73 -12.46 -5.08
N TYR A 214 6.70 -13.24 -4.61
CA TYR A 214 8.08 -13.10 -5.07
C TYR A 214 8.27 -13.85 -6.38
N GLU A 215 8.53 -13.12 -7.46
CA GLU A 215 8.67 -13.66 -8.80
C GLU A 215 10.06 -13.37 -9.40
N TYR A 216 10.30 -13.97 -10.55
CA TYR A 216 11.46 -13.70 -11.37
C TYR A 216 11.03 -13.45 -12.80
N SER A 217 11.77 -12.57 -13.46
CA SER A 217 11.64 -12.30 -14.89
C SER A 217 12.96 -12.64 -15.57
N PHE A 218 12.86 -13.21 -16.78
CA PHE A 218 14.03 -13.40 -17.63
C PHE A 218 14.44 -12.06 -18.23
N ASP A 219 15.68 -11.64 -17.97
CA ASP A 219 16.24 -10.44 -18.57
C ASP A 219 17.41 -10.83 -19.49
N ALA A 220 17.15 -10.82 -20.80
CA ALA A 220 18.15 -11.11 -21.83
C ALA A 220 19.41 -10.22 -21.71
N GLY A 221 19.27 -8.99 -21.20
CA GLY A 221 20.38 -8.06 -21.00
C GLY A 221 21.31 -8.44 -19.84
N LEU A 222 20.76 -9.01 -18.77
CA LEU A 222 21.52 -9.50 -17.63
C LEU A 222 22.29 -10.78 -17.99
N HIS A 223 21.65 -11.67 -18.73
CA HIS A 223 22.26 -12.88 -19.28
C HIS A 223 23.47 -12.55 -20.17
N ALA A 224 23.35 -11.55 -21.05
CA ALA A 224 24.44 -11.13 -21.93
C ALA A 224 25.65 -10.53 -21.19
N LYS A 225 25.42 -9.88 -20.04
CA LYS A 225 26.49 -9.22 -19.26
C LYS A 225 27.22 -10.16 -18.30
N GLN A 226 26.54 -11.16 -17.75
CA GLN A 226 27.11 -12.02 -16.71
C GLN A 226 27.61 -13.39 -17.20
N GLY A 227 27.27 -13.79 -18.44
CA GLY A 227 27.72 -15.05 -19.03
C GLY A 227 27.12 -16.32 -18.43
N PHE A 228 26.24 -16.17 -17.43
CA PHE A 228 25.44 -17.22 -16.79
C PHE A 228 23.98 -16.79 -16.73
N PRO A 229 23.02 -17.74 -16.69
CA PRO A 229 21.62 -17.40 -16.63
C PRO A 229 21.23 -16.83 -15.28
N VAL A 230 21.17 -15.49 -15.21
CA VAL A 230 20.79 -14.77 -13.99
C VAL A 230 19.46 -14.09 -14.21
N PHE A 231 18.46 -14.59 -13.49
CA PHE A 231 17.12 -14.04 -13.50
C PHE A 231 17.05 -12.76 -12.67
N HIS A 232 16.30 -11.77 -13.16
CA HIS A 232 15.97 -10.60 -12.40
C HIS A 232 14.81 -10.95 -11.45
N THR A 233 14.88 -10.55 -10.18
CA THR A 233 13.83 -10.89 -9.20
C THR A 233 12.99 -9.67 -8.87
N LEU A 234 11.68 -9.84 -8.82
CA LEU A 234 10.70 -8.79 -8.59
C LEU A 234 9.65 -9.25 -7.58
N LEU A 235 8.96 -8.30 -6.96
CA LEU A 235 7.84 -8.59 -6.07
C LEU A 235 6.56 -8.04 -6.71
N GLU A 236 5.61 -8.91 -7.04
CA GLU A 236 4.29 -8.47 -7.49
C GLU A 236 3.44 -8.17 -6.25
N ALA A 237 3.07 -6.91 -6.03
CA ALA A 237 2.35 -6.49 -4.84
C ALA A 237 0.90 -6.96 -4.88
N ASN A 238 0.49 -7.67 -3.83
CA ASN A 238 -0.91 -7.96 -3.58
C ASN A 238 -1.56 -6.91 -2.68
N SER A 239 -0.84 -6.39 -1.68
CA SER A 239 -1.34 -5.36 -0.75
C SER A 239 -0.20 -4.42 -0.35
N VAL A 240 -0.52 -3.13 -0.23
CA VAL A 240 0.42 -2.10 0.22
C VAL A 240 -0.23 -1.32 1.34
N THR A 241 0.40 -1.36 2.51
CA THR A 241 -0.02 -0.62 3.69
C THR A 241 1.05 0.38 4.08
N LYS A 242 0.67 1.64 4.36
CA LYS A 242 1.63 2.64 4.81
C LYS A 242 1.73 2.60 6.32
N LYS A 243 2.96 2.66 6.85
CA LYS A 243 3.14 2.71 8.32
C LYS A 243 2.62 4.02 8.93
N GLY A 244 2.65 5.12 8.19
CA GLY A 244 2.07 6.40 8.61
C GLY A 244 0.54 6.36 8.65
N ASP A 245 -0.09 5.75 7.64
CA ASP A 245 -1.55 5.63 7.59
C ASP A 245 -2.10 4.54 8.52
N ALA A 246 -1.28 3.63 9.04
CA ALA A 246 -1.73 2.63 10.03
C ALA A 246 -2.34 3.28 11.29
N TYR A 247 -1.96 4.52 11.61
CA TYR A 247 -2.57 5.31 12.70
C TYR A 247 -3.75 6.19 12.24
N ALA A 248 -3.75 6.67 10.99
CA ALA A 248 -4.86 7.46 10.43
C ALA A 248 -6.06 6.59 9.98
N ALA A 249 -5.80 5.30 9.73
CA ALA A 249 -6.73 4.29 9.27
C ALA A 249 -6.78 3.07 10.20
N PHE A 250 -6.69 3.27 11.52
CA PHE A 250 -7.68 2.57 12.33
C PHE A 250 -9.01 3.04 11.75
N ALA A 251 -9.64 2.22 10.90
CA ALA A 251 -11.02 2.40 10.53
C ALA A 251 -11.77 2.42 11.86
N LEU A 252 -11.95 3.63 12.41
CA LEU A 252 -12.52 3.84 13.73
C LEU A 252 -13.82 3.07 13.70
N SER A 253 -13.86 1.98 14.46
CA SER A 253 -15.05 1.16 14.56
C SER A 253 -16.18 2.06 15.07
N ASP A 254 -17.42 1.71 14.78
CA ASP A 254 -18.52 2.50 15.32
C ASP A 254 -18.48 2.52 16.86
N ASP A 255 -17.96 1.46 17.48
CA ASP A 255 -17.61 1.42 18.91
C ASP A 255 -16.57 2.47 19.30
N ASP A 256 -15.44 2.58 18.59
CA ASP A 256 -14.42 3.60 18.86
C ASP A 256 -15.00 5.02 18.74
N ARG A 257 -15.87 5.25 17.74
CA ARG A 257 -16.56 6.54 17.56
C ARG A 257 -17.47 6.85 18.74
N THR A 258 -18.20 5.87 19.26
CA THR A 258 -19.04 6.07 20.45
C THR A 258 -18.21 6.39 21.68
N GLN A 259 -17.06 5.73 21.86
CA GLN A 259 -16.14 6.00 22.95
C GLN A 259 -15.54 7.41 22.86
N ILE A 260 -15.10 7.83 21.67
CA ILE A 260 -14.59 9.19 21.42
C ILE A 260 -15.67 10.23 21.76
N ASN A 261 -16.92 10.01 21.33
CA ASN A 261 -18.04 10.91 21.62
C ASN A 261 -18.41 10.94 23.11
N THR A 262 -18.22 9.83 23.81
CA THR A 262 -18.45 9.77 25.26
C THR A 262 -17.36 10.53 26.01
N LEU A 263 -16.10 10.35 25.60
CA LEU A 263 -14.94 11.04 26.19
C LEU A 263 -14.94 12.54 25.88
N SER A 264 -15.42 12.97 24.71
CA SER A 264 -15.47 14.38 24.34
C SER A 264 -16.41 15.21 25.22
N ARG A 265 -17.41 14.56 25.84
CA ARG A 265 -18.35 15.17 26.79
C ARG A 265 -17.79 15.31 28.21
N ASP A 266 -16.66 14.69 28.52
CA ASP A 266 -16.02 14.80 29.84
C ASP A 266 -15.48 16.24 30.03
N PRO A 267 -15.94 17.01 31.04
CA PRO A 267 -15.47 18.37 31.28
C PRO A 267 -13.97 18.44 31.61
N ARG A 268 -13.33 17.31 31.96
CA ARG A 268 -11.90 17.22 32.27
C ARG A 268 -11.04 16.71 31.11
N ILE A 269 -11.61 16.54 29.91
CA ILE A 269 -10.92 15.95 28.76
C ILE A 269 -9.62 16.68 28.42
N GLY A 270 -9.60 18.02 28.46
CA GLY A 270 -8.41 18.82 28.18
C GLY A 270 -7.24 18.48 29.11
N LYS A 271 -7.49 18.33 30.42
CA LYS A 271 -6.46 17.93 31.39
C LYS A 271 -6.00 16.49 31.16
N ARG A 272 -6.89 15.59 30.73
CA ARG A 272 -6.54 14.19 30.42
C ARG A 272 -5.60 14.11 29.23
N ILE A 273 -5.86 14.87 28.16
CA ILE A 273 -5.00 14.95 26.98
C ILE A 273 -3.63 15.53 27.33
N ILE A 274 -3.57 16.60 28.12
CA ILE A 274 -2.28 17.19 28.53
C ILE A 274 -1.44 16.19 29.35
N LYS A 275 -2.09 15.40 30.22
CA LYS A 275 -1.41 14.36 31.00
C LYS A 275 -0.98 13.15 30.16
N SER A 276 -1.65 12.86 29.04
CA SER A 276 -1.26 11.75 28.16
C SER A 276 -0.04 12.09 27.29
N ILE A 277 0.33 13.38 27.14
CA ILE A 277 1.52 13.78 26.39
C ILE A 277 2.79 13.55 27.22
N ALA A 278 3.68 12.72 26.69
CA ALA A 278 4.96 12.35 27.30
C ALA A 278 4.82 12.02 28.80
N PRO A 279 4.08 10.94 29.16
CA PRO A 279 3.76 10.63 30.56
C PRO A 279 5.01 10.30 31.39
N SER A 280 6.11 9.89 30.74
CA SER A 280 7.41 9.60 31.36
C SER A 280 8.13 10.86 31.89
N ILE A 281 7.78 12.05 31.40
CA ILE A 281 8.39 13.31 31.84
C ILE A 281 7.51 13.93 32.92
N TYR A 282 8.06 14.08 34.12
CA TYR A 282 7.39 14.71 35.25
C TYR A 282 7.27 16.22 35.06
N GLY A 283 6.13 16.80 35.46
CA GLY A 283 5.89 18.25 35.44
C GLY A 283 5.71 18.84 34.03
N HIS A 284 6.16 20.09 33.87
CA HIS A 284 6.12 20.87 32.62
C HIS A 284 4.74 20.96 31.94
N GLU A 285 3.67 21.14 32.72
CA GLU A 285 2.30 21.17 32.20
C GLU A 285 2.09 22.23 31.11
N ASN A 286 2.75 23.39 31.22
CA ASN A 286 2.67 24.45 30.21
C ASN A 286 3.28 24.03 28.85
N ILE A 287 4.41 23.32 28.87
CA ILE A 287 5.05 22.79 27.65
C ILE A 287 4.19 21.70 27.05
N LYS A 288 3.68 20.77 27.87
CA LYS A 288 2.75 19.71 27.41
C LYS A 288 1.49 20.29 26.79
N THR A 289 0.96 21.36 27.37
CA THR A 289 -0.20 22.10 26.84
C THR A 289 0.12 22.73 25.49
N GLY A 290 1.27 23.39 25.35
CA GLY A 290 1.71 23.95 24.08
C GLY A 290 1.90 22.89 22.98
N ILE A 291 2.50 21.74 23.33
CA ILE A 291 2.64 20.59 22.42
C ILE A 291 1.27 20.05 22.03
N ALA A 292 0.33 19.91 22.98
CA ALA A 292 -1.04 19.45 22.70
C ALA A 292 -1.70 20.33 21.65
N LEU A 293 -1.71 21.64 21.89
CA LEU A 293 -2.33 22.61 20.98
C LEU A 293 -1.64 22.61 19.61
N SER A 294 -0.32 22.45 19.58
CA SER A 294 0.45 22.34 18.33
C SER A 294 0.13 21.08 17.53
N LEU A 295 -0.15 19.95 18.19
CA LEU A 295 -0.48 18.68 17.53
C LEU A 295 -1.89 18.68 16.93
N PHE A 296 -2.88 19.24 17.64
CA PHE A 296 -4.23 19.39 17.10
C PHE A 296 -4.30 20.47 16.01
N GLY A 297 -3.44 21.48 16.08
CA GLY A 297 -3.41 22.60 15.14
C GLY A 297 -4.61 23.54 15.29
N GLY A 298 -4.60 24.60 14.50
CA GLY A 298 -5.70 25.56 14.40
C GLY A 298 -6.41 25.50 13.04
N GLN A 299 -7.51 26.23 12.93
CA GLN A 299 -8.25 26.34 11.68
C GLN A 299 -7.65 27.44 10.80
N GLU A 300 -7.27 27.09 9.58
CA GLU A 300 -6.90 28.04 8.56
C GLU A 300 -8.10 28.87 8.11
N LYS A 301 -7.88 30.17 7.88
CA LYS A 301 -8.95 31.10 7.46
C LYS A 301 -8.60 31.76 6.13
N HIS A 302 -9.56 31.73 5.21
CA HIS A 302 -9.54 32.52 3.98
C HIS A 302 -10.32 33.82 4.19
N VAL A 303 -9.67 34.96 3.92
CA VAL A 303 -10.30 36.27 4.05
C VAL A 303 -11.30 36.45 2.89
N LYS A 304 -12.59 36.62 3.21
CA LYS A 304 -13.64 36.90 2.23
C LYS A 304 -13.54 38.37 1.79
N GLY A 305 -12.91 38.65 0.64
CA GLY A 305 -12.83 40.02 0.12
C GLY A 305 -11.65 40.35 -0.81
N GLY A 306 -11.30 39.46 -1.75
CA GLY A 306 -10.47 39.84 -2.92
C GLY A 306 -8.94 39.78 -2.76
N GLY A 307 -8.41 39.41 -1.60
CA GLY A 307 -6.99 39.09 -1.44
C GLY A 307 -6.74 37.59 -1.42
N LYS A 308 -5.70 37.10 -2.11
CA LYS A 308 -5.14 35.73 -1.97
C LYS A 308 -4.46 35.51 -0.60
N HIS A 309 -4.89 36.22 0.44
CA HIS A 309 -4.29 36.15 1.77
C HIS A 309 -4.95 35.02 2.58
N ARG A 310 -4.15 33.99 2.85
CA ARG A 310 -4.47 32.84 3.69
C ARG A 310 -3.87 33.07 5.07
N VAL A 311 -4.68 32.98 6.12
CA VAL A 311 -4.22 33.03 7.52
C VAL A 311 -3.90 31.61 7.96
N ARG A 312 -2.65 31.37 8.37
CA ARG A 312 -2.16 30.06 8.80
C ARG A 312 -2.90 29.55 10.05
N GLY A 313 -3.25 28.27 10.03
CA GLY A 313 -3.82 27.56 11.19
C GLY A 313 -2.78 26.87 12.08
N ASP A 314 -1.60 26.50 11.54
CA ASP A 314 -0.61 25.76 12.32
C ASP A 314 0.18 26.65 13.28
N ILE A 315 0.49 26.07 14.44
CA ILE A 315 1.20 26.73 15.54
C ILE A 315 2.66 26.29 15.49
N ASN A 316 3.58 27.26 15.42
CA ASN A 316 5.01 26.98 15.63
C ASN A 316 5.35 27.09 17.10
N MET A 317 6.06 26.09 17.63
CA MET A 317 6.53 26.07 19.01
C MET A 317 8.06 26.05 19.07
N LEU A 318 8.65 26.92 19.88
CA LEU A 318 10.08 26.92 20.20
C LEU A 318 10.29 26.48 21.65
N LEU A 319 11.01 25.37 21.85
CA LEU A 319 11.39 24.87 23.17
C LEU A 319 12.76 25.42 23.58
N LEU A 320 12.76 26.47 24.38
CA LEU A 320 13.98 27.06 24.96
C LEU A 320 14.15 26.61 26.42
N GLY A 321 15.38 26.38 26.86
CA GLY A 321 15.69 26.05 28.25
C GLY A 321 17.12 25.55 28.43
N ASP A 322 17.46 25.09 29.63
CA ASP A 322 18.80 24.59 29.96
C ASP A 322 19.10 23.21 29.35
N PRO A 323 20.38 22.83 29.19
CA PRO A 323 20.77 21.46 28.88
C PRO A 323 20.21 20.48 29.92
N GLY A 324 19.75 19.30 29.49
CA GLY A 324 19.26 18.25 30.40
C GLY A 324 17.77 18.30 30.76
N MET A 325 17.03 19.34 30.37
CA MET A 325 15.58 19.49 30.67
C MET A 325 14.65 18.67 29.76
N ALA A 326 15.05 17.47 29.36
CA ALA A 326 14.27 16.53 28.52
C ALA A 326 13.71 17.07 27.17
N LYS A 327 14.14 18.25 26.69
CA LYS A 327 13.66 18.88 25.45
C LYS A 327 13.69 17.94 24.24
N SER A 328 14.79 17.21 24.04
CA SER A 328 14.90 16.25 22.93
C SER A 328 13.98 15.04 23.10
N GLN A 329 13.61 14.67 24.33
CA GLN A 329 12.69 13.56 24.57
C GLN A 329 11.24 13.94 24.23
N PHE A 330 10.83 15.20 24.49
CA PHE A 330 9.54 15.69 24.01
C PHE A 330 9.42 15.61 22.49
N LEU A 331 10.46 15.99 21.75
CA LEU A 331 10.46 15.92 20.29
C LEU A 331 10.40 14.47 19.76
N LYS A 332 11.12 13.53 20.40
CA LYS A 332 11.03 12.10 20.05
C LYS A 332 9.67 11.49 20.34
N TYR A 333 9.01 11.91 21.43
CA TYR A 333 7.65 11.49 21.72
C TYR A 333 6.67 11.96 20.63
N ILE A 334 6.81 13.23 20.19
CA ILE A 334 6.00 13.79 19.11
C ILE A 334 6.24 13.05 17.79
N GLU A 335 7.50 12.71 17.49
CA GLU A 335 7.86 11.93 16.30
C GLU A 335 7.16 10.56 16.25
N GLN A 336 6.94 9.93 17.40
CA GLN A 336 6.25 8.64 17.49
C GLN A 336 4.73 8.77 17.51
N THR A 337 4.20 9.92 17.94
CA THR A 337 2.75 10.13 18.13
C THR A 337 2.10 10.77 16.90
N SER A 338 2.84 11.61 16.16
CA SER A 338 2.34 12.31 14.98
C SER A 338 2.28 11.39 13.77
N GLU A 339 1.20 11.47 12.97
CA GLU A 339 1.02 10.70 11.73
C GLU A 339 2.13 11.01 10.71
N ARG A 340 2.51 12.29 10.61
CA ARG A 340 3.50 12.78 9.66
C ARG A 340 4.49 13.67 10.40
N SER A 341 5.64 13.11 10.71
CA SER A 341 6.73 13.85 11.32
C SER A 341 8.06 13.47 10.69
N VAL A 342 8.92 14.48 10.52
CA VAL A 342 10.30 14.30 10.10
C VAL A 342 11.18 14.89 11.20
N TYR A 343 11.98 14.04 11.84
CA TYR A 343 12.93 14.48 12.86
C TYR A 343 14.28 14.83 12.23
N THR A 344 14.72 16.07 12.42
CA THR A 344 16.02 16.54 11.91
C THR A 344 16.81 17.26 13.00
N THR A 345 18.13 17.28 12.86
CA THR A 345 19.03 17.97 13.79
C THR A 345 19.77 19.09 13.07
N GLY A 346 20.05 20.21 13.75
CA GLY A 346 20.58 21.42 13.11
C GLY A 346 21.92 21.26 12.37
N LYS A 347 22.73 20.25 12.70
CA LYS A 347 23.98 19.95 11.96
C LYS A 347 23.75 19.09 10.71
N GLY A 348 22.64 18.33 10.67
CA GLY A 348 22.30 17.43 9.56
C GLY A 348 21.26 18.00 8.59
N ALA A 349 20.73 19.19 8.85
CA ALA A 349 19.73 19.84 8.02
C ALA A 349 20.34 20.99 7.22
N SER A 350 20.25 20.94 5.90
CA SER A 350 20.59 22.05 5.01
C SER A 350 19.31 22.75 4.55
N ALA A 351 19.38 24.05 4.23
CA ALA A 351 18.22 24.80 3.76
C ALA A 351 17.57 24.15 2.52
N VAL A 352 18.40 23.59 1.62
CA VAL A 352 17.97 22.88 0.40
C VAL A 352 17.39 21.49 0.69
N GLY A 353 17.76 20.85 1.81
CA GLY A 353 17.24 19.54 2.19
C GLY A 353 15.95 19.59 3.02
N LEU A 354 15.60 20.76 3.56
CA LEU A 354 14.37 21.01 4.31
C LEU A 354 13.24 21.59 3.44
N THR A 355 13.59 22.31 2.36
CA THR A 355 12.68 22.80 1.32
C THR A 355 12.47 21.76 0.25
#